data_AF-R7BFP2-F1
#
_entry.id   AF-R7BFP2-F1
#
_cell.length_a   1.000
_cell.length_b   1.000
_cell.length_c   1.000
_cell.angle_alpha   90.00
_cell.angle_beta   90.00
_cell.angle_gamma   90.00
#
_symmetry.space_group_name_H-M   'P 1'
#
loop_
_entity.id
_entity.type
_entity.pdbx_description
1 polymer ?
#
loop_
_entity_poly.entity_id
_entity_poly.type
_entity_poly.pdbx_seq_one_letter_code
_entity_poly.pdbx_strand_id
1 'polypeptide(L)'
;MEAWKQLLVHLAGATAVVAFALIVMGFAFFVIKVTMGLRVDKKVEIEGLDHEKHGLSSAYGDFVLSDYSDIINNDAVKGENSENAENTELAPLHLAVPVERAAGVLSKVEVIMKLERFESFKRAMNEIGVTGMTVSKVAGCGMQLGQSEYYRGSQMEINLLPKLKVEIVLAKVPVELVVNTTRKVLYTGHIGDGKIFVYDVRNVVKVRTGEVDYEAMQGTTE
;
A
#
# COMPACT_ATOMS: atom_id res chain seq x y z
N MET A 1 -53.83 -38.72 -48.39
CA MET A 1 -54.44 -38.28 -47.11
C MET A 1 -53.77 -38.92 -45.89
N GLU A 2 -53.34 -40.18 -45.94
CA GLU A 2 -52.73 -40.87 -44.78
C GLU A 2 -51.39 -40.29 -44.29
N ALA A 3 -50.52 -39.83 -45.19
CA ALA A 3 -49.25 -39.20 -44.81
C ALA A 3 -49.43 -37.90 -43.98
N TRP A 4 -50.48 -37.13 -44.27
CA TRP A 4 -50.81 -35.92 -43.52
C TRP A 4 -51.34 -36.23 -42.12
N LYS A 5 -52.08 -37.34 -41.96
CA LYS A 5 -52.54 -37.81 -40.64
C LYS A 5 -51.36 -38.25 -39.76
N GLN A 6 -50.40 -38.98 -40.32
CA GLN A 6 -49.19 -39.39 -39.59
C GLN A 6 -48.33 -38.19 -39.15
N LEU A 7 -48.17 -37.19 -40.03
CA LEU A 7 -47.48 -35.95 -39.71
C LEU A 7 -48.16 -35.20 -38.55
N LEU A 8 -49.50 -35.08 -38.58
CA LEU A 8 -50.26 -34.44 -37.51
C LEU A 8 -50.13 -35.17 -36.17
N VAL A 9 -50.09 -36.51 -36.17
CA VAL A 9 -49.90 -37.31 -34.95
C VAL A 9 -48.50 -37.10 -34.36
N HIS A 10 -47.45 -37.06 -35.19
CA HIS A 10 -46.09 -36.77 -34.71
C HIS A 10 -45.97 -35.35 -34.16
N LEU A 11 -46.61 -34.37 -34.81
CA LEU A 11 -46.61 -32.98 -34.36
C LEU A 11 -47.37 -32.83 -33.03
N ALA A 12 -48.50 -33.52 -32.87
CA ALA A 12 -49.24 -33.57 -31.61
C ALA A 12 -48.44 -34.23 -30.47
N GLY A 13 -47.67 -35.28 -30.77
CA GLY A 13 -46.75 -35.90 -29.82
C GLY A 13 -45.63 -34.94 -29.39
N ALA A 14 -44.99 -34.29 -30.36
CA ALA A 14 -43.92 -33.32 -30.07
C ALA A 14 -44.42 -32.13 -29.24
N THR A 15 -45.60 -31.58 -29.56
CA THR A 15 -46.19 -30.48 -28.78
C THR A 15 -46.56 -30.92 -27.37
N ALA A 16 -47.05 -32.15 -27.19
CA ALA A 16 -47.34 -32.71 -25.87
C ALA A 16 -46.08 -32.84 -25.00
N VAL A 17 -44.95 -33.31 -25.56
CA VAL A 17 -43.67 -33.38 -24.82
C VAL A 17 -43.16 -32.00 -24.45
N VAL A 18 -43.22 -31.03 -25.37
CA VAL A 18 -42.83 -29.64 -25.08
C VAL A 18 -43.72 -29.04 -23.98
N ALA A 19 -45.04 -29.24 -24.05
CA ALA A 19 -45.96 -28.77 -23.03
C ALA A 19 -45.66 -29.37 -21.66
N PHE A 20 -45.42 -30.68 -21.59
CA PHE A 20 -45.04 -31.35 -20.35
C PHE A 20 -43.73 -30.80 -19.78
N ALA A 21 -42.71 -30.63 -20.62
CA ALA A 21 -41.42 -30.07 -20.19
C ALA A 21 -41.56 -28.65 -19.63
N LEU A 22 -42.35 -27.79 -20.28
CA LEU A 22 -42.61 -26.42 -19.80
C LEU A 22 -43.36 -26.40 -18.46
N ILE A 23 -44.33 -27.30 -18.27
CA ILE A 23 -45.09 -27.42 -17.02
C ILE A 23 -44.17 -27.89 -15.88
N VAL A 24 -43.39 -28.95 -16.09
CA VAL A 24 -42.48 -29.49 -15.07
C VAL A 24 -41.39 -28.48 -14.72
N MET A 25 -40.81 -27.83 -15.73
CA MET A 25 -39.81 -26.78 -15.52
C MET A 25 -40.40 -25.58 -14.76
N GLY A 26 -41.60 -25.12 -15.14
CA GLY A 26 -42.29 -24.03 -14.47
C GLY A 26 -42.63 -24.37 -13.01
N PHE A 27 -43.06 -25.60 -12.74
CA PHE A 27 -43.31 -26.08 -11.37
C PHE A 27 -42.02 -26.15 -10.55
N ALA A 28 -40.92 -26.64 -11.11
CA ALA A 28 -39.63 -26.66 -10.44
C ALA A 28 -39.15 -25.24 -10.07
N PHE A 29 -39.23 -24.29 -11.00
CA PHE A 29 -38.91 -22.89 -10.71
C PHE A 29 -39.87 -22.26 -9.69
N PHE A 30 -41.15 -22.63 -9.69
CA PHE A 30 -42.10 -22.18 -8.68
C PHE A 30 -41.71 -22.67 -7.27
N VAL A 31 -41.33 -23.95 -7.14
CA VAL A 31 -40.87 -24.52 -5.86
C VAL A 31 -39.59 -23.81 -5.38
N ILE A 32 -38.61 -23.60 -6.26
CA ILE A 32 -37.37 -22.87 -5.92
C ILE A 32 -37.68 -21.43 -5.51
N LYS A 33 -38.61 -20.77 -6.19
CA LYS A 33 -39.04 -19.39 -5.89
C LYS A 33 -39.62 -19.27 -4.48
N VAL A 34 -40.41 -20.25 -4.05
CA VAL A 34 -41.07 -20.24 -2.73
C VAL A 34 -40.11 -20.64 -1.61
N THR A 35 -39.19 -21.56 -1.86
CA THR A 35 -38.32 -22.12 -0.81
C THR A 35 -37.03 -21.33 -0.60
N MET A 36 -36.33 -20.97 -1.68
CA MET A 36 -34.97 -20.42 -1.63
C MET A 36 -34.87 -19.01 -2.23
N GLY A 37 -35.92 -18.57 -2.95
CA GLY A 37 -35.89 -17.34 -3.73
C GLY A 37 -35.08 -17.51 -5.01
N LEU A 38 -35.63 -17.11 -6.16
CA LEU A 38 -34.94 -17.22 -7.45
C LEU A 38 -33.90 -16.11 -7.68
N ARG A 39 -34.03 -15.02 -6.93
CA ARG A 39 -33.18 -13.84 -7.01
C ARG A 39 -32.86 -13.38 -5.60
N VAL A 40 -31.65 -12.86 -5.48
CA VAL A 40 -31.17 -12.16 -4.30
C VAL A 40 -31.96 -10.85 -4.14
N ASP A 41 -32.04 -10.32 -2.92
CA ASP A 41 -32.72 -9.04 -2.66
C ASP A 41 -32.16 -7.93 -3.56
N LYS A 42 -33.04 -7.03 -4.03
CA LYS A 42 -32.70 -5.99 -5.01
C LYS A 42 -31.56 -5.09 -4.53
N LYS A 43 -31.42 -4.89 -3.21
CA LYS A 43 -30.32 -4.10 -2.66
C LYS A 43 -28.97 -4.80 -2.87
N VAL A 44 -28.92 -6.10 -2.59
CA VAL A 44 -27.70 -6.92 -2.68
C VAL A 44 -27.36 -7.24 -4.14
N GLU A 45 -28.36 -7.33 -5.02
CA GLU A 45 -28.15 -7.43 -6.48
C GLU A 45 -27.45 -6.17 -7.05
N ILE A 46 -27.71 -4.98 -6.47
CA ILE A 46 -27.08 -3.71 -6.87
C ILE A 46 -25.70 -3.53 -6.22
N GLU A 47 -25.56 -3.85 -4.94
CA GLU A 47 -24.31 -3.67 -4.18
C GLU A 47 -23.27 -4.78 -4.45
N GLY A 48 -23.71 -5.95 -4.89
CA GLY A 48 -22.86 -7.10 -5.18
C GLY A 48 -22.79 -8.09 -4.01
N LEU A 49 -22.97 -9.37 -4.32
CA LEU A 49 -23.04 -10.45 -3.31
C LEU A 49 -21.74 -10.58 -2.51
N ASP A 50 -20.59 -10.36 -3.16
CA ASP A 50 -19.28 -10.49 -2.53
C ASP A 50 -18.97 -9.37 -1.53
N HIS A 51 -19.57 -8.19 -1.71
CA HIS A 51 -19.45 -7.10 -0.76
C HIS A 51 -20.13 -7.44 0.56
N GLU A 52 -21.33 -7.99 0.51
CA GLU A 52 -22.10 -8.30 1.72
C GLU A 52 -21.63 -9.60 2.42
N LYS A 53 -21.22 -10.62 1.65
CA LYS A 53 -20.81 -11.94 2.19
C LYS A 53 -19.32 -12.03 2.53
N HIS A 54 -18.47 -11.36 1.76
CA HIS A 54 -17.01 -11.51 1.83
C HIS A 54 -16.30 -10.20 2.20
N GLY A 55 -17.03 -9.08 2.34
CA GLY A 55 -16.46 -7.78 2.69
C GLY A 55 -15.53 -7.22 1.62
N LEU A 56 -15.64 -7.70 0.38
CA LEU A 56 -14.80 -7.28 -0.73
C LEU A 56 -15.50 -6.18 -1.53
N SER A 57 -14.80 -5.09 -1.81
CA SER A 57 -15.31 -3.97 -2.61
C SER A 57 -15.62 -4.33 -4.08
N SER A 58 -15.13 -5.47 -4.56
CA SER A 58 -15.36 -5.98 -5.91
C SER A 58 -15.38 -7.51 -5.93
N ALA A 59 -16.21 -8.08 -6.82
CA ALA A 59 -16.24 -9.52 -7.13
C ALA A 59 -14.92 -10.05 -7.74
N TYR A 60 -14.04 -9.13 -8.14
CA TYR A 60 -12.69 -9.39 -8.66
C TYR A 60 -11.64 -8.62 -7.86
N GLY A 61 -11.68 -8.70 -6.52
CA GLY A 61 -10.76 -7.97 -5.64
C GLY A 61 -9.27 -8.18 -5.95
N ASP A 62 -8.90 -9.27 -6.63
CA ASP A 62 -7.54 -9.60 -7.05
C ASP A 62 -7.08 -8.88 -8.35
N PHE A 63 -8.02 -8.33 -9.14
CA PHE A 63 -7.73 -7.67 -10.43
C PHE A 63 -7.92 -6.15 -10.41
N VAL A 64 -8.40 -5.59 -9.30
CA VAL A 64 -8.54 -4.13 -9.18
C VAL A 64 -7.20 -3.54 -8.79
N LEU A 65 -6.51 -2.93 -9.77
CA LEU A 65 -5.45 -1.97 -9.50
C LEU A 65 -6.09 -0.88 -8.63
N SER A 66 -5.72 -0.80 -7.35
CA SER A 66 -6.30 0.16 -6.42
C SER A 66 -6.17 1.56 -7.02
N ASP A 67 -7.30 2.17 -7.41
CA ASP A 67 -7.29 3.48 -8.03
C ASP A 67 -6.80 4.47 -6.96
N TYR A 68 -5.66 5.11 -7.25
CA TYR A 68 -4.90 5.91 -6.29
C TYR A 68 -5.68 7.12 -5.73
N SER A 69 -6.87 7.40 -6.26
CA SER A 69 -7.74 8.52 -5.91
C SER A 69 -8.58 8.30 -4.65
N ASP A 70 -8.93 7.07 -4.29
CA ASP A 70 -9.86 6.84 -3.17
C ASP A 70 -9.18 6.98 -1.79
N ILE A 71 -7.84 6.85 -1.77
CA ILE A 71 -7.00 7.15 -0.60
C ILE A 71 -6.89 8.68 -0.37
N ILE A 72 -7.28 9.50 -1.36
CA ILE A 72 -7.09 10.96 -1.32
C ILE A 72 -8.27 11.69 -0.68
N ASN A 73 -9.48 11.12 -0.64
CA ASN A 73 -10.70 11.95 -0.51
C ASN A 73 -11.72 11.66 0.59
N ASN A 74 -11.54 10.74 1.55
CA ASN A 74 -12.40 10.79 2.76
C ASN A 74 -11.79 10.24 4.05
N ASP A 75 -11.98 11.04 5.10
CA ASP A 75 -11.89 10.71 6.51
C ASP A 75 -12.74 9.49 6.89
N ALA A 76 -12.29 8.84 7.97
CA ALA A 76 -13.01 7.87 8.81
C ALA A 76 -13.22 6.44 8.26
N VAL A 77 -12.24 5.58 8.55
CA VAL A 77 -12.56 4.25 9.10
C VAL A 77 -11.91 4.16 10.48
N LYS A 78 -12.75 4.32 11.51
CA LYS A 78 -12.44 3.94 12.89
C LYS A 78 -12.14 2.44 12.91
N GLY A 79 -10.91 2.08 13.21
CA GLY A 79 -10.54 0.76 13.73
C GLY A 79 -10.03 0.92 15.15
N GLU A 80 -10.89 0.68 16.12
CA GLU A 80 -10.52 0.51 17.53
C GLU A 80 -9.73 -0.79 17.69
N ASN A 81 -8.48 -0.66 18.15
CA ASN A 81 -7.97 -1.30 19.38
C ASN A 81 -6.46 -1.08 19.45
N SER A 82 -6.10 0.03 20.06
CA SER A 82 -4.81 0.26 20.68
C SER A 82 -4.87 -0.36 22.07
N GLU A 83 -4.08 -1.39 22.35
CA GLU A 83 -3.54 -1.67 23.67
C GLU A 83 -2.37 -2.66 23.59
N ASN A 84 -1.34 -2.38 24.38
CA ASN A 84 -0.07 -3.09 24.56
C ASN A 84 1.08 -2.76 23.58
N ALA A 85 1.57 -1.53 23.66
CA ALA A 85 2.98 -1.25 23.39
C ALA A 85 3.79 -1.54 24.66
N GLU A 86 4.24 -2.78 24.82
CA GLU A 86 5.27 -3.12 25.80
C GLU A 86 6.61 -2.48 25.38
N ASN A 87 7.30 -1.94 26.38
CA ASN A 87 8.63 -1.34 26.29
C ASN A 87 9.61 -2.25 25.55
N THR A 88 9.79 -2.04 24.25
CA THR A 88 10.90 -2.63 23.51
C THR A 88 12.06 -1.64 23.54
N GLU A 89 13.06 -1.93 24.37
CA GLU A 89 14.32 -1.18 24.41
C GLU A 89 14.95 -1.12 23.01
N LEU A 90 15.30 0.09 22.58
CA LEU A 90 16.03 0.32 21.34
C LEU A 90 17.33 -0.50 21.36
N ALA A 91 17.48 -1.42 20.40
CA ALA A 91 18.72 -2.19 20.27
C ALA A 91 19.95 -1.27 20.28
N PRO A 92 21.05 -1.64 20.97
CA PRO A 92 22.23 -0.80 21.08
C PRO A 92 22.82 -0.49 19.70
N LEU A 93 23.15 0.78 19.47
CA LEU A 93 23.74 1.27 18.23
C LEU A 93 25.18 0.74 18.13
N HIS A 94 25.40 -0.40 17.48
CA HIS A 94 26.74 -0.75 16.99
C HIS A 94 26.97 0.11 15.74
N LEU A 95 27.73 1.21 15.87
CA LEU A 95 28.24 1.98 14.74
C LEU A 95 29.08 1.02 13.89
N ALA A 96 28.51 0.51 12.79
CA ALA A 96 29.19 -0.47 11.94
C ALA A 96 30.47 0.10 11.30
N VAL A 97 30.61 1.43 11.30
CA VAL A 97 31.85 2.16 11.00
C VAL A 97 31.85 3.44 11.85
N PRO A 98 32.92 3.76 12.60
CA PRO A 98 33.06 5.08 13.19
C PRO A 98 33.14 6.10 12.05
N VAL A 99 32.18 7.02 11.96
CA VAL A 99 32.22 8.13 11.02
C VAL A 99 33.23 9.15 11.57
N GLU A 100 34.51 8.86 11.39
CA GLU A 100 35.59 9.79 11.72
C GLU A 100 35.53 10.96 10.74
N ARG A 101 34.98 12.11 11.18
CA ARG A 101 34.91 13.32 10.36
C ARG A 101 36.31 13.88 10.12
N ALA A 102 36.77 13.85 8.87
CA ALA A 102 37.75 14.82 8.41
C ALA A 102 37.10 16.21 8.44
N ALA A 103 37.71 17.16 9.13
CA ALA A 103 37.18 18.52 9.26
C ALA A 103 36.97 19.14 7.86
N GLY A 104 35.72 19.51 7.54
CA GLY A 104 35.33 20.14 6.26
C GLY A 104 34.48 19.28 5.33
N VAL A 105 34.25 18.00 5.63
CA VAL A 105 33.42 17.13 4.77
C VAL A 105 31.95 17.24 5.17
N LEU A 106 31.10 17.64 4.21
CA LEU A 106 29.65 17.64 4.37
C LEU A 106 29.13 16.20 4.35
N SER A 107 28.05 15.91 5.05
CA SER A 107 27.46 14.57 5.05
C SER A 107 26.02 14.60 4.56
N LYS A 108 25.63 13.64 3.73
CA LYS A 108 24.24 13.42 3.34
C LYS A 108 23.68 12.25 4.13
N VAL A 109 22.57 12.48 4.82
CA VAL A 109 21.76 11.43 5.44
C VAL A 109 20.55 11.18 4.56
N GLU A 110 20.40 9.96 4.07
CA GLU A 110 19.24 9.51 3.31
C GLU A 110 18.43 8.54 4.17
N VAL A 111 17.14 8.82 4.33
CA VAL A 111 16.24 8.03 5.17
C VAL A 111 15.10 7.51 4.32
N ILE A 112 14.91 6.18 4.28
CA ILE A 112 13.75 5.54 3.66
C ILE A 112 12.81 5.13 4.79
N MET A 113 11.57 5.66 4.80
CA MET A 113 10.61 5.47 5.90
C MET A 113 9.16 5.23 5.41
N LYS A 114 8.26 4.85 6.32
CA LYS A 114 6.80 4.80 6.09
C LYS A 114 6.23 6.22 5.93
N LEU A 115 5.22 6.39 5.07
CA LEU A 115 4.61 7.70 4.77
C LEU A 115 4.01 8.36 6.02
N GLU A 116 3.31 7.59 6.84
CA GLU A 116 2.61 8.06 8.05
C GLU A 116 3.53 8.71 9.09
N ARG A 117 4.82 8.33 9.11
CA ARG A 117 5.81 8.82 10.09
C ARG A 117 6.49 10.12 9.66
N PHE A 118 6.19 10.63 8.46
CA PHE A 118 6.86 11.81 7.93
C PHE A 118 6.58 13.07 8.75
N GLU A 119 5.35 13.27 9.23
CA GLU A 119 5.02 14.48 10.00
C GLU A 119 5.73 14.51 11.35
N SER A 120 5.81 13.37 12.06
CA SER A 120 6.59 13.26 13.29
C SER A 120 8.09 13.43 13.04
N PHE A 121 8.59 12.88 11.92
CA PHE A 121 9.98 13.03 11.52
C PHE A 121 10.33 14.50 11.22
N LYS A 122 9.49 15.20 10.46
CA LYS A 122 9.67 16.62 10.10
C LYS A 122 9.78 17.50 11.34
N ARG A 123 8.92 17.29 12.34
CA ARG A 123 8.93 18.05 13.60
C ARG A 123 10.22 17.81 14.39
N ALA A 124 10.60 16.55 14.59
CA ALA A 124 11.80 16.20 15.32
C ALA A 124 13.10 16.69 14.65
N MET A 125 13.14 16.69 13.31
CA MET A 125 14.26 17.27 12.56
C MET A 125 14.35 18.79 12.73
N ASN A 126 13.21 19.48 12.75
CA ASN A 126 13.17 20.93 12.99
C ASN A 126 13.64 21.30 14.41
N GLU A 127 13.29 20.51 15.42
CA GLU A 127 13.72 20.71 16.81
C GLU A 127 15.25 20.63 16.99
N ILE A 128 15.92 19.80 16.20
CA ILE A 128 17.39 19.69 16.19
C ILE A 128 18.08 20.67 15.22
N GLY A 129 17.32 21.60 14.61
CA GLY A 129 17.83 22.66 13.75
C GLY A 129 18.08 22.24 12.29
N VAL A 130 17.47 21.15 11.82
CA VAL A 130 17.50 20.76 10.40
C VAL A 130 16.30 21.40 9.69
N THR A 131 16.58 22.42 8.88
CA THR A 131 15.55 23.22 8.19
C THR A 131 15.39 22.86 6.71
N GLY A 132 16.43 22.30 6.08
CA GLY A 132 16.42 21.89 4.67
C GLY A 132 16.38 20.38 4.51
N MET A 133 15.40 19.88 3.75
CA MET A 133 15.29 18.47 3.37
C MET A 133 14.64 18.33 2.00
N THR A 134 15.02 17.28 1.27
CA THR A 134 14.39 16.91 -0.01
C THR A 134 13.62 15.61 0.19
N VAL A 135 12.38 15.55 -0.30
CA VAL A 135 11.49 14.40 -0.12
C VAL A 135 11.08 13.85 -1.47
N SER A 136 11.26 12.55 -1.66
CA SER A 136 10.87 11.82 -2.87
C SER A 136 9.98 10.63 -2.49
N LYS A 137 8.90 10.42 -3.26
CA LYS A 137 8.10 9.20 -3.15
C LYS A 137 8.81 8.08 -3.89
N VAL A 138 9.01 6.95 -3.23
CA VAL A 138 9.71 5.78 -3.81
C VAL A 138 8.94 4.51 -3.50
N ALA A 139 9.13 3.47 -4.31
CA ALA A 139 8.64 2.14 -4.02
C ALA A 139 9.83 1.25 -3.66
N GLY A 140 9.69 0.37 -2.68
CA GLY A 140 10.78 -0.49 -2.24
C GLY A 140 10.31 -1.76 -1.55
N CYS A 141 11.09 -2.82 -1.70
CA CYS A 141 10.92 -4.07 -0.97
C CYS A 141 12.08 -4.24 0.04
N GLY A 142 11.78 -4.79 1.22
CA GLY A 142 12.81 -5.21 2.17
C GLY A 142 13.39 -6.57 1.78
N MET A 143 14.56 -6.93 2.34
CA MET A 143 15.18 -8.25 2.13
C MET A 143 14.28 -9.42 2.57
N GLN A 144 13.36 -9.19 3.52
CA GLN A 144 12.45 -10.20 4.07
C GLN A 144 11.28 -10.56 3.13
N LEU A 145 11.10 -9.85 2.01
CA LEU A 145 10.08 -10.13 0.98
C LEU A 145 10.72 -10.40 -0.41
N GLY A 146 12.03 -10.67 -0.45
CA GLY A 146 12.77 -11.04 -1.66
C GLY A 146 12.78 -12.55 -1.95
N GLN A 147 11.95 -13.34 -1.26
CA GLN A 147 11.67 -14.71 -1.68
C GLN A 147 10.58 -14.61 -2.76
N SER A 148 10.91 -14.94 -4.01
CA SER A 148 9.91 -15.11 -5.06
C SER A 148 8.91 -16.14 -4.56
N GLU A 149 7.70 -15.72 -4.21
CA GLU A 149 6.64 -16.68 -3.89
C GLU A 149 6.29 -17.41 -5.18
N TYR A 150 6.64 -18.70 -5.24
CA TYR A 150 6.22 -19.56 -6.33
C TYR A 150 4.79 -20.00 -6.06
N TYR A 151 3.83 -19.45 -6.79
CA TYR A 151 2.47 -19.96 -6.80
C TYR A 151 2.29 -20.87 -8.01
N ARG A 152 2.05 -22.18 -7.76
CA ARG A 152 1.81 -23.20 -8.81
C ARG A 152 2.86 -23.26 -9.94
N GLY A 153 4.12 -23.00 -9.61
CA GLY A 153 5.24 -23.07 -10.57
C GLY A 153 5.46 -21.79 -11.39
N SER A 154 4.68 -20.74 -11.19
CA SER A 154 4.95 -19.40 -11.72
C SER A 154 5.60 -18.52 -10.66
N GLN A 155 6.63 -17.76 -11.05
CA GLN A 155 7.24 -16.75 -10.19
C GLN A 155 6.28 -15.57 -10.04
N MET A 156 5.88 -15.26 -8.80
CA MET A 156 5.15 -14.01 -8.52
C MET A 156 6.13 -12.84 -8.54
N GLU A 157 5.72 -11.71 -9.13
CA GLU A 157 6.49 -10.48 -9.14
C GLU A 157 6.63 -9.91 -7.72
N ILE A 158 7.80 -9.31 -7.44
CA ILE A 158 8.10 -8.72 -6.13
C ILE A 158 7.17 -7.51 -5.89
N ASN A 159 6.32 -7.59 -4.88
CA ASN A 159 5.45 -6.48 -4.50
C ASN A 159 6.26 -5.35 -3.84
N LEU A 160 6.31 -4.19 -4.49
CA LEU A 160 6.99 -3.00 -3.98
C LEU A 160 6.02 -2.16 -3.15
N LEU A 161 6.37 -1.89 -1.89
CA LEU A 161 5.54 -1.04 -1.02
C LEU A 161 5.92 0.43 -1.17
N PRO A 162 4.95 1.36 -1.15
CA PRO A 162 5.23 2.80 -1.18
C PRO A 162 5.94 3.24 0.10
N LYS A 163 6.99 4.04 -0.06
CA LYS A 163 7.84 4.61 0.99
C LYS A 163 8.18 6.07 0.66
N LEU A 164 8.67 6.79 1.65
CA LEU A 164 9.28 8.10 1.45
C LEU A 164 10.79 7.99 1.58
N LYS A 165 11.50 8.60 0.64
CA LYS A 165 12.93 8.88 0.72
C LYS A 165 13.11 10.34 1.10
N VAL A 166 13.82 10.57 2.20
CA VAL A 166 14.16 11.91 2.68
C VAL A 166 15.68 12.06 2.63
N GLU A 167 16.16 13.07 1.92
CA GLU A 167 17.58 13.40 1.80
C GLU A 167 17.88 14.71 2.53
N ILE A 168 18.88 14.67 3.40
CA ILE A 168 19.29 15.79 4.25
C ILE A 168 20.80 15.95 4.12
N VAL A 169 21.26 17.13 3.68
CA VAL A 169 22.68 17.47 3.68
C VAL A 169 22.99 18.27 4.95
N LEU A 170 23.99 17.84 5.70
CA LEU A 170 24.36 18.35 7.02
C LEU A 170 25.72 19.04 6.95
N ALA A 171 25.75 20.29 7.40
CA ALA A 171 26.98 21.07 7.58
C ALA A 171 27.33 21.26 9.07
N LYS A 172 26.40 21.86 9.83
CA LYS A 172 26.61 22.21 11.24
C LYS A 172 26.15 21.12 12.22
N VAL A 173 25.02 20.48 11.92
CA VAL A 173 24.42 19.50 12.82
C VAL A 173 25.24 18.20 12.80
N PRO A 174 25.53 17.58 13.96
CA PRO A 174 26.20 16.28 14.01
C PRO A 174 25.37 15.18 13.34
N VAL A 175 26.02 14.34 12.52
CA VAL A 175 25.36 13.19 11.87
C VAL A 175 24.77 12.24 12.90
N GLU A 176 25.50 11.96 13.98
CA GLU A 176 25.04 11.08 15.06
C GLU A 176 23.74 11.56 15.71
N LEU A 177 23.59 12.88 15.89
CA LEU A 177 22.37 13.46 16.44
C LEU A 177 21.19 13.20 15.52
N VAL A 178 21.37 13.42 14.21
CA VAL A 178 20.32 13.18 13.21
C VAL A 178 19.96 11.69 13.14
N VAL A 179 20.95 10.81 13.11
CA VAL A 179 20.72 9.35 13.09
C VAL A 179 19.98 8.89 14.34
N ASN A 180 20.40 9.34 15.53
CA ASN A 180 19.78 8.94 16.80
C ASN A 180 18.35 9.47 16.93
N THR A 181 18.09 10.72 16.56
CA THR A 181 16.74 11.29 16.55
C THR A 181 15.86 10.57 15.54
N THR A 182 16.37 10.30 14.34
CA THR A 182 15.65 9.53 13.30
C THR A 182 15.25 8.15 13.81
N ARG A 183 16.18 7.42 14.45
CA ARG A 183 15.89 6.11 15.04
C ARG A 183 14.77 6.20 16.07
N LYS A 184 14.85 7.14 17.01
CA LYS A 184 13.82 7.31 18.06
C LYS A 184 12.43 7.58 17.49
N VAL A 185 12.34 8.37 16.42
CA VAL A 185 11.05 8.79 15.85
C VAL A 185 10.44 7.73 14.95
N LEU A 186 11.28 7.00 14.20
CA LEU A 186 10.81 5.99 13.25
C LEU A 186 10.62 4.61 13.87
N TYR A 187 11.22 4.34 15.02
CA TYR A 187 11.16 3.03 15.66
C TYR A 187 9.76 2.76 16.22
N THR A 188 9.15 1.67 15.74
CA THR A 188 7.86 1.14 16.21
C THR A 188 7.99 -0.28 16.73
N GLY A 189 9.15 -0.92 16.52
CA GLY A 189 9.36 -2.34 16.81
C GLY A 189 8.85 -3.28 15.71
N HIS A 190 8.15 -2.76 14.70
CA HIS A 190 7.62 -3.54 13.60
C HIS A 190 8.55 -3.54 12.38
N ILE A 191 8.42 -4.57 11.55
CA ILE A 191 9.16 -4.69 10.31
C ILE A 191 8.80 -3.52 9.38
N GLY A 192 9.81 -2.99 8.68
CA GLY A 192 9.63 -1.99 7.62
C GLY A 192 9.59 -0.54 8.07
N ASP A 193 10.06 -0.24 9.29
CA ASP A 193 10.19 1.13 9.83
C ASP A 193 11.13 2.02 9.02
N GLY A 194 12.17 1.44 8.43
CA GLY A 194 13.00 2.14 7.47
C GLY A 194 14.46 1.72 7.45
N LYS A 195 15.25 2.43 6.65
CA LYS A 195 16.72 2.36 6.64
C LYS A 195 17.29 3.78 6.56
N ILE A 196 18.46 3.96 7.19
CA ILE A 196 19.21 5.20 7.16
C ILE A 196 20.54 4.92 6.46
N PHE A 197 20.89 5.74 5.48
CA PHE A 197 22.16 5.70 4.77
C PHE A 197 22.90 7.00 5.02
N VAL A 198 24.21 6.91 5.19
CA VAL A 198 25.09 8.07 5.39
C VAL A 198 26.11 8.08 4.26
N TYR A 199 26.22 9.21 3.59
CA TYR A 199 27.15 9.43 2.48
C TYR A 199 27.99 10.67 2.75
N ASP A 200 29.21 10.68 2.22
CA ASP A 200 30.05 11.87 2.20
C ASP A 200 29.71 12.74 0.98
N VAL A 201 29.54 14.03 1.23
CA VAL A 201 29.30 15.05 0.21
C VAL A 201 30.56 15.87 0.06
N ARG A 202 31.12 15.85 -1.15
CA ARG A 202 32.37 16.56 -1.43
C ARG A 202 32.20 18.06 -1.65
N ASN A 203 31.06 18.48 -2.18
CA ASN A 203 30.80 19.88 -2.53
C ASN A 203 29.29 20.16 -2.57
N VAL A 204 28.89 21.36 -2.16
CA VAL A 204 27.54 21.91 -2.33
C VAL A 204 27.63 23.31 -2.93
N VAL A 205 26.80 23.63 -3.92
CA VAL A 205 26.77 24.96 -4.54
C VAL A 205 25.36 25.53 -4.47
N LYS A 206 25.21 26.75 -3.95
CA LYS A 206 23.93 27.47 -3.91
C LYS A 206 23.72 28.16 -5.26
N VAL A 207 22.79 27.65 -6.07
CA VAL A 207 22.55 28.12 -7.46
C VAL A 207 22.30 29.63 -7.54
N ARG A 208 21.60 30.22 -6.56
CA ARG A 208 21.23 31.65 -6.58
C ARG A 208 22.43 32.59 -6.39
N THR A 209 23.36 32.24 -5.51
CA THR A 209 24.46 33.14 -5.08
C THR A 209 25.83 32.69 -5.60
N GLY A 210 25.96 31.43 -6.02
CA GLY A 210 27.24 30.83 -6.37
C GLY A 210 28.10 30.45 -5.16
N GLU A 211 27.61 30.65 -3.94
CA GLU A 211 28.30 30.23 -2.70
C GLU A 211 28.51 28.72 -2.68
N VAL A 212 29.60 28.30 -2.02
CA VAL A 212 30.09 26.92 -2.04
C VAL A 212 30.21 26.37 -0.62
N ASP A 213 30.08 25.06 -0.48
CA ASP A 213 30.26 24.27 0.75
C ASP A 213 29.47 24.80 1.95
N TYR A 214 30.17 25.24 2.99
CA TYR A 214 29.58 25.69 4.24
C TYR A 214 28.79 27.00 4.07
N GLU A 215 29.23 27.90 3.18
CA GLU A 215 28.51 29.15 2.88
C GLU A 215 27.22 28.85 2.10
N ALA A 216 27.25 27.86 1.22
CA ALA A 216 26.06 27.39 0.50
C ALA A 216 24.97 26.86 1.45
N MET A 217 25.35 26.32 2.60
CA MET A 217 24.42 25.71 3.56
C MET A 217 23.94 26.70 4.65
N GLN A 218 24.51 27.90 4.73
CA GLN A 218 24.03 28.93 5.63
C GLN A 218 22.81 29.65 5.03
N GLY A 219 21.73 29.74 5.82
CA GLY A 219 20.65 30.68 5.55
C GLY A 219 21.15 32.09 5.82
N THR A 220 20.96 33.01 4.88
CA THR A 220 21.12 34.44 5.15
C THR A 220 20.16 34.81 6.26
N THR A 221 20.69 35.09 7.45
CA THR A 221 19.95 35.72 8.55
C THR A 221 19.68 37.16 8.12
N GLU A 222 18.57 37.36 7.40
CA GLU A 222 17.91 38.68 7.30
C GLU A 222 16.65 38.68 8.15
#